data_AF-A0A094DWQ3-F1
#
_entry.id   AF-A0A094DWQ3-F1
#
_cell.length_a   1.000
_cell.length_b   1.000
_cell.length_c   1.000
_cell.angle_alpha   90.00
_cell.angle_beta   90.00
_cell.angle_gamma   90.00
#
_symmetry.space_group_name_H-M   'P 1'
#
loop_
_entity.id
_entity.type
_entity.pdbx_description
1 polymer ?
#
loop_
_entity_poly.entity_id
_entity_poly.type
_entity_poly.pdbx_seq_one_letter_code
_entity_poly.pdbx_strand_id
1 'polypeptide(L)'
;MWIPLVSLIIDLIVIALWIFSAYGQAGPDHNDPEHPSSVAWYIAKSCSVAEASGNKHNCEMAKGSFASTLFMIAIFASSIGLAIYSMIPTAEMKEARKLKKEEEQSSPYPENAGEKLWELRNIQQPTPAFSPYTPRTLAFNTLDRQLPLREKERFA
;
A
#
# COMPACT_ATOMS: atom_id res chain seq x y z
N MET A 1 -3.13 2.53 2.62
CA MET A 1 -3.11 2.32 1.15
C MET A 1 -1.78 1.71 0.69
N TRP A 2 -1.34 0.59 1.30
CA TRP A 2 -0.08 -0.07 0.95
C TRP A 2 -0.22 -1.60 0.83
N ILE A 3 -1.28 -2.17 1.42
CA ILE A 3 -1.65 -3.59 1.32
C ILE A 3 -1.70 -4.12 -0.13
N PRO A 4 -2.38 -3.48 -1.10
CA PRO A 4 -2.41 -4.01 -2.48
C PRO A 4 -1.06 -3.90 -3.19
N LEU A 5 -0.22 -2.92 -2.82
CA LEU A 5 1.14 -2.77 -3.36
C LEU A 5 2.05 -3.89 -2.87
N VAL A 6 1.99 -4.22 -1.58
CA VAL A 6 2.78 -5.33 -1.01
C VAL A 6 2.30 -6.67 -1.55
N SER A 7 0.98 -6.87 -1.68
CA SER A 7 0.43 -8.08 -2.31
C SER A 7 0.99 -8.27 -3.71
N LEU A 8 0.98 -7.22 -4.54
CA LEU A 8 1.50 -7.29 -5.91
C LEU A 8 2.97 -7.74 -5.93
N ILE A 9 3.83 -7.15 -5.07
CA ILE A 9 5.26 -7.52 -5.03
C ILE A 9 5.43 -9.00 -4.64
N ILE A 10 4.69 -9.47 -3.65
CA ILE A 10 4.75 -10.86 -3.20
C ILE A 10 4.26 -11.79 -4.32
N ASP A 11 3.13 -11.47 -4.94
CA ASP A 11 2.55 -12.28 -6.02
C ASP A 11 3.49 -12.34 -7.24
N LEU A 12 4.23 -11.26 -7.54
CA LEU A 12 5.26 -11.25 -8.58
C LEU A 12 6.46 -12.15 -8.25
N ILE A 13 6.89 -12.19 -6.99
CA ILE A 13 7.98 -13.08 -6.57
C ILE A 13 7.50 -14.54 -6.67
N VAL A 14 6.28 -14.81 -6.18
CA VAL A 14 5.69 -16.15 -6.20
C VAL A 14 5.50 -16.65 -7.63
N ILE A 15 4.98 -15.81 -8.55
CA ILE A 15 4.81 -16.22 -9.95
C ILE A 15 6.18 -16.48 -10.62
N ALA A 16 7.22 -15.69 -10.32
CA ALA A 16 8.56 -15.93 -10.84
C ALA A 16 9.12 -17.29 -10.37
N LEU A 17 8.92 -17.65 -9.10
CA LEU A 17 9.30 -18.96 -8.56
C LEU A 17 8.54 -20.10 -9.23
N TRP A 18 7.24 -19.93 -9.48
CA TRP A 18 6.44 -20.93 -10.19
C TRP A 18 6.87 -21.08 -11.65
N ILE A 19 7.16 -19.98 -12.36
CA ILE A 19 7.65 -20.01 -13.74
C ILE A 19 9.01 -20.73 -13.79
N PHE A 20 9.91 -20.43 -12.85
CA PHE A 20 11.19 -21.13 -12.76
C PHE A 20 11.01 -22.63 -12.49
N SER A 21 10.09 -23.00 -11.60
CA SER A 21 9.73 -24.39 -11.33
C SER A 21 9.14 -25.10 -12.56
N ALA A 22 8.26 -24.42 -13.31
CA ALA A 22 7.67 -24.96 -14.53
C ALA A 22 8.72 -25.12 -15.63
N TYR A 23 9.64 -24.16 -15.77
CA TYR A 23 10.77 -24.26 -16.70
C TYR A 23 11.68 -25.44 -16.37
N GLY A 24 12.00 -25.66 -15.08
CA GLY A 24 12.79 -26.81 -14.64
C GLY A 24 12.11 -28.15 -14.94
N GLN A 25 10.79 -28.24 -14.73
CA GLN A 25 10.01 -29.45 -15.04
C GLN A 25 9.91 -29.72 -16.55
N ALA A 26 9.76 -28.68 -17.37
CA ALA A 26 9.64 -28.78 -18.82
C ALA A 26 10.99 -28.77 -19.56
N GLY A 27 12.10 -28.70 -18.82
CA GLY A 27 13.44 -28.58 -19.37
C GLY A 27 13.85 -29.80 -20.23
N PRO A 28 14.87 -29.63 -21.08
CA PRO A 28 15.45 -30.71 -21.84
C PRO A 28 16.04 -31.78 -20.91
N ASP A 29 15.76 -33.05 -21.22
CA ASP A 29 16.31 -34.20 -20.52
C ASP A 29 17.28 -34.94 -21.46
N HIS A 30 18.57 -34.74 -21.19
CA HIS A 30 19.70 -35.35 -21.89
C HIS A 30 20.46 -36.34 -21.00
N ASN A 31 19.86 -36.80 -19.90
CA ASN A 31 20.53 -37.66 -18.95
C ASN A 31 20.69 -39.10 -19.48
N ASP A 32 19.79 -39.54 -20.37
CA ASP A 32 19.91 -40.80 -21.11
C ASP A 32 20.52 -40.56 -22.51
N PRO A 33 21.76 -41.03 -22.77
CA PRO A 33 22.39 -40.90 -24.08
C PRO A 33 21.73 -41.75 -25.18
N GLU A 34 20.98 -42.80 -24.84
CA GLU A 34 20.24 -43.60 -25.83
C GLU A 34 18.94 -42.92 -26.30
N HIS A 35 18.33 -42.09 -25.43
CA HIS A 35 17.06 -41.42 -25.69
C HIS A 35 17.10 -39.93 -25.33
N PRO A 36 17.93 -39.10 -25.99
CA PRO A 36 17.98 -37.67 -25.71
C PRO A 36 16.66 -37.01 -26.11
N SER A 37 16.11 -36.19 -25.21
CA SER A 37 14.87 -35.44 -25.47
C SER A 37 15.07 -33.96 -25.19
N SER A 38 14.73 -33.10 -26.16
CA SER A 38 14.80 -31.64 -26.01
C SER A 38 13.71 -31.07 -25.10
N VAL A 39 12.72 -31.89 -24.77
CA VAL A 39 11.59 -31.57 -23.88
C VAL A 39 11.36 -32.79 -23.02
N ALA A 40 11.02 -32.58 -21.74
CA ALA A 40 10.70 -33.65 -20.81
C ALA A 40 9.77 -34.70 -21.43
N TRP A 41 10.18 -35.96 -21.35
CA TRP A 41 9.53 -37.08 -22.05
C TRP A 41 8.04 -37.21 -21.75
N TYR A 42 7.64 -37.00 -20.49
CA TYR A 42 6.24 -37.07 -20.06
C TYR A 42 5.39 -35.93 -20.64
N ILE A 43 5.97 -34.85 -21.16
CA ILE A 43 5.24 -33.78 -21.84
C ILE A 43 5.06 -34.12 -23.33
N ALA A 44 6.12 -34.62 -23.98
CA ALA A 44 6.12 -34.90 -25.41
C ALA A 44 5.32 -36.15 -25.80
N LYS A 45 5.14 -37.11 -24.89
CA LYS A 45 4.48 -38.41 -25.16
C LYS A 45 3.26 -38.66 -24.26
N SER A 46 2.39 -39.56 -24.71
CA SER A 46 1.29 -40.09 -23.90
C SER A 46 1.81 -41.12 -22.90
N CYS A 47 1.14 -41.23 -21.74
CA CYS A 47 1.55 -42.19 -20.71
C CYS A 47 1.31 -43.66 -21.09
N SER A 48 0.64 -43.93 -22.22
CA SER A 48 0.51 -45.28 -22.78
C SER A 48 1.86 -45.86 -23.22
N VAL A 49 2.85 -45.03 -23.55
CA VAL A 49 4.20 -45.51 -23.92
C VAL A 49 4.93 -46.15 -22.73
N ALA A 50 4.64 -45.71 -21.50
CA ALA A 50 5.20 -46.30 -20.27
C ALA A 50 4.39 -47.51 -19.75
N GLU A 51 3.31 -47.91 -20.45
CA GLU A 51 2.47 -49.03 -20.03
C GLU A 51 3.23 -50.36 -20.19
N ALA A 52 3.98 -50.53 -21.28
CA ALA A 52 4.80 -51.72 -21.51
C ALA A 52 5.91 -51.91 -20.46
N SER A 53 6.39 -50.82 -19.84
CA SER A 53 7.39 -50.87 -18.78
C SER A 53 6.79 -50.87 -17.36
N GLY A 54 5.46 -50.86 -17.23
CA GLY A 54 4.77 -50.80 -15.93
C GLY A 54 4.85 -49.45 -15.21
N ASN A 55 5.44 -48.43 -15.84
CA ASN A 55 5.72 -47.12 -15.24
C ASN A 55 4.65 -46.05 -15.54
N LYS A 56 3.47 -46.47 -15.98
CA LYS A 56 2.35 -45.58 -16.36
C LYS A 56 1.98 -44.60 -15.23
N HIS A 57 1.90 -45.09 -13.99
CA HIS A 57 1.57 -44.26 -12.83
C HIS A 57 2.57 -43.12 -12.61
N ASN A 58 3.86 -43.38 -12.80
CA ASN A 58 4.91 -42.35 -12.65
C ASN A 58 4.76 -41.24 -13.70
N CYS A 59 4.39 -41.61 -14.94
CA CYS A 59 4.10 -40.63 -16.00
C CYS A 59 2.87 -39.78 -15.67
N GLU A 60 1.79 -40.40 -15.20
CA GLU A 60 0.57 -39.69 -14.82
C GLU A 60 0.82 -38.74 -13.64
N MET A 61 1.62 -39.15 -12.66
CA MET A 61 2.01 -38.31 -11.53
C MET A 61 2.84 -37.09 -11.99
N ALA A 62 3.82 -37.30 -12.87
CA ALA A 62 4.64 -36.21 -13.41
C ALA A 62 3.81 -35.21 -14.25
N LYS A 63 2.88 -35.72 -15.07
CA LYS A 63 1.91 -34.86 -15.77
C LYS A 63 1.02 -34.09 -14.79
N GLY A 64 0.54 -34.76 -13.75
CA GLY A 64 -0.28 -34.17 -12.71
C GLY A 64 0.43 -33.04 -11.96
N SER A 65 1.69 -33.24 -11.58
CA SER A 65 2.48 -32.20 -10.93
C SER A 65 2.72 -31.00 -11.84
N PHE A 66 3.02 -31.24 -13.12
CA PHE A 66 3.18 -30.16 -14.10
C PHE A 66 1.86 -29.41 -14.35
N ALA A 67 0.72 -30.10 -14.42
CA ALA A 67 -0.58 -29.44 -14.53
C ALA A 67 -0.89 -28.56 -13.30
N SER A 68 -0.56 -29.06 -12.10
CA SER A 68 -0.71 -28.30 -10.86
C SER A 68 0.11 -27.01 -10.85
N THR A 69 1.35 -27.05 -11.36
CA THR A 69 2.20 -25.85 -11.41
C THR A 69 1.63 -24.78 -12.35
N LEU A 70 1.13 -25.18 -13.52
CA LEU A 70 0.43 -24.27 -14.44
C LEU A 70 -0.84 -23.68 -13.81
N PHE A 71 -1.59 -24.48 -13.06
CA PHE A 71 -2.78 -24.02 -12.36
C PHE A 71 -2.45 -22.97 -11.29
N MET A 72 -1.37 -23.18 -10.52
CA MET A 72 -0.91 -22.21 -9.54
C MET A 72 -0.44 -20.91 -10.20
N ILE A 73 0.28 -20.98 -11.33
CA ILE A 73 0.63 -19.79 -12.13
C ILE A 73 -0.63 -19.00 -12.51
N ALA A 74 -1.68 -19.68 -12.98
CA ALA A 74 -2.94 -19.02 -13.36
C ALA A 74 -3.63 -18.34 -12.17
N ILE A 75 -3.66 -18.99 -11.00
CA ILE A 75 -4.21 -18.40 -9.77
C ILE A 75 -3.45 -17.11 -9.41
N PHE A 76 -2.12 -17.17 -9.30
CA PHE A 76 -1.34 -15.99 -8.92
C PHE A 76 -1.38 -14.88 -9.98
N ALA A 77 -1.45 -15.23 -11.28
CA ALA A 77 -1.69 -14.25 -12.33
C ALA A 77 -3.04 -13.53 -12.17
N SER A 78 -4.10 -14.25 -11.78
CA SER A 78 -5.40 -13.66 -11.49
C SER A 78 -5.37 -12.76 -10.25
N SER A 79 -4.64 -13.16 -9.20
CA SER A 79 -4.41 -12.34 -8.00
C SER A 79 -3.72 -11.02 -8.31
N ILE A 80 -2.70 -11.03 -9.18
CA ILE A 80 -2.04 -9.81 -9.67
C ILE A 80 -3.04 -8.91 -10.39
N GLY A 81 -3.90 -9.48 -11.26
CA GLY A 81 -4.95 -8.73 -11.93
C GLY A 81 -5.92 -8.04 -10.96
N LEU A 82 -6.35 -8.75 -9.91
CA LEU A 82 -7.20 -8.20 -8.86
C LEU A 82 -6.48 -7.14 -8.01
N ALA A 83 -5.19 -7.33 -7.72
CA ALA A 83 -4.37 -6.35 -7.00
C ALA A 83 -4.23 -5.05 -7.79
N ILE A 84 -3.99 -5.14 -9.11
CA ILE A 84 -3.94 -3.99 -10.01
C ILE A 84 -5.30 -3.28 -10.06
N TYR A 85 -6.39 -4.04 -10.23
CA TYR A 85 -7.75 -3.49 -10.22
C TYR A 85 -8.06 -2.75 -8.91
N SER A 86 -7.66 -3.33 -7.77
CA SER A 86 -7.87 -2.75 -6.44
C SER A 86 -7.05 -1.47 -6.19
N MET A 87 -6.00 -1.21 -6.97
CA MET A 87 -5.24 0.05 -6.89
C MET A 87 -5.89 1.20 -7.67
N ILE A 88 -6.88 0.93 -8.52
CA ILE A 88 -7.61 1.96 -9.27
C ILE A 88 -8.52 2.72 -8.29
N PRO A 89 -8.30 4.03 -8.07
CA PRO A 89 -9.10 4.80 -7.13
C PRO A 89 -10.54 4.95 -7.64
N THR A 90 -11.50 4.48 -6.84
CA THR A 90 -12.94 4.67 -7.08
C THR A 90 -13.33 6.15 -6.99
N ALA A 91 -14.43 6.53 -7.66
CA ALA A 91 -14.89 7.92 -7.72
C ALA A 91 -15.16 8.50 -6.31
N GLU A 92 -15.81 7.72 -5.45
CA GLU A 92 -16.10 8.10 -4.06
C GLU A 92 -14.81 8.38 -3.26
N MET A 93 -13.77 7.57 -3.47
CA MET A 93 -12.47 7.77 -2.81
C MET A 93 -11.74 9.02 -3.31
N LYS A 94 -11.97 9.42 -4.56
CA LYS A 94 -11.47 10.70 -5.09
C LYS A 94 -12.24 11.88 -4.50
N GLU A 95 -13.56 11.76 -4.35
CA GLU A 95 -14.40 12.81 -3.75
C GLU A 95 -14.09 12.99 -2.26
N ALA A 96 -13.98 11.90 -1.48
CA ALA A 96 -13.58 11.97 -0.08
C ALA A 96 -12.20 12.65 0.12
N ARG A 97 -11.26 12.47 -0.81
CA ARG A 97 -9.97 13.18 -0.78
C ARG A 97 -10.10 14.66 -1.11
N LYS A 98 -10.98 15.02 -2.05
CA LYS A 98 -11.25 16.43 -2.38
C LYS A 98 -11.90 17.13 -1.18
N LEU A 99 -12.91 16.52 -0.59
CA LEU A 99 -13.60 17.02 0.60
C LEU A 99 -12.63 17.19 1.77
N LYS A 100 -11.79 16.18 2.06
CA LYS A 100 -10.74 16.31 3.08
C LYS A 100 -9.79 17.48 2.81
N LYS A 101 -9.34 17.64 1.56
CA LYS A 101 -8.43 18.72 1.20
C LYS A 101 -9.10 20.09 1.31
N GLU A 102 -10.39 20.18 0.97
CA GLU A 102 -11.19 21.40 1.12
C GLU A 102 -11.45 21.71 2.60
N GLU A 103 -11.73 20.71 3.44
CA GLU A 103 -11.86 20.85 4.89
C GLU A 103 -10.53 21.26 5.55
N GLU A 104 -9.41 20.64 5.17
CA GLU A 104 -8.06 21.00 5.62
C GLU A 104 -7.71 22.45 5.24
N GLN A 105 -8.11 22.90 4.04
CA GLN A 105 -7.87 24.26 3.57
C GLN A 105 -8.81 25.30 4.21
N SER A 106 -10.02 24.89 4.62
CA SER A 106 -11.00 25.74 5.30
C SER A 106 -10.82 25.79 6.82
N SER A 107 -10.06 24.85 7.40
CA SER A 107 -9.81 24.82 8.85
C SER A 107 -8.97 26.03 9.29
N PRO A 108 -9.41 26.82 10.29
CA PRO A 108 -8.61 27.90 10.89
C PRO A 108 -7.37 27.37 11.64
N TYR A 109 -7.31 26.07 11.91
CA TYR A 109 -6.22 25.42 12.61
C TYR A 109 -5.38 24.60 11.63
N PRO A 110 -4.06 24.86 11.50
CA PRO A 110 -3.21 24.10 10.60
C PRO A 110 -3.01 22.68 11.11
N GLU A 111 -3.19 21.69 10.23
CA GLU A 111 -3.02 20.25 10.49
C GLU A 111 -1.59 19.91 10.99
N ASN A 112 -0.62 20.72 10.59
CA ASN A 112 0.77 20.70 11.04
C ASN A 112 0.96 21.28 12.45
N ALA A 113 -0.06 21.24 13.32
CA ALA A 113 0.07 21.70 14.70
C ALA A 113 1.15 20.90 15.44
N GLY A 114 1.19 19.57 15.25
CA GLY A 114 2.25 18.71 15.79
C GLY A 114 3.64 19.02 15.22
N GLU A 115 3.71 19.44 13.97
CA GLU A 115 4.96 19.81 13.32
C GLU A 115 5.45 21.21 13.76
N LYS A 116 4.58 22.22 13.76
CA LYS A 116 4.87 23.53 14.36
C LYS A 116 5.21 23.44 15.84
N LEU A 117 4.63 22.52 16.59
CA LEU A 117 4.95 22.32 18.01
C LEU A 117 6.39 21.85 18.23
N TRP A 118 7.00 21.10 17.31
CA TRP A 118 8.43 20.75 17.42
C TRP A 118 9.34 21.92 17.04
N GLU A 119 8.92 22.78 16.10
CA GLU A 119 9.64 24.03 15.76
C GLU A 119 9.62 25.03 16.92
N LEU A 120 8.54 25.04 17.71
CA LEU A 120 8.39 25.87 18.90
C LEU A 120 9.10 25.30 20.14
N ARG A 121 9.56 24.04 20.11
CA ARG A 121 10.21 23.39 21.26
C ARG A 121 11.60 23.95 21.57
N ASN A 122 12.25 24.57 20.59
CA ASN A 122 13.52 25.28 20.77
C ASN A 122 13.35 26.77 21.11
N ILE A 123 12.12 27.28 21.21
CA ILE A 123 11.89 28.47 22.02
C ILE A 123 12.01 27.97 23.45
N GLN A 124 13.25 27.96 23.93
CA GLN A 124 13.58 27.86 25.34
C GLN A 124 12.54 28.72 26.04
N GLN A 125 11.60 28.10 26.73
CA GLN A 125 10.80 28.80 27.72
C GLN A 125 11.84 29.54 28.55
N PRO A 126 11.80 30.89 28.67
CA PRO A 126 12.56 31.51 29.73
C PRO A 126 12.12 30.74 30.98
N THR A 127 13.09 30.07 31.61
CA THR A 127 12.90 29.47 32.93
C THR A 127 12.09 30.47 33.76
N PRO A 128 11.08 30.06 34.54
CA PRO A 128 10.31 30.99 35.36
C PRO A 128 11.17 31.48 36.53
N ALA A 129 12.23 32.22 36.23
CA ALA A 129 12.88 33.11 37.15
C ALA A 129 11.97 34.34 37.24
N PHE A 130 11.00 34.26 38.16
CA PHE A 130 10.07 35.33 38.50
C PHE A 130 9.27 35.86 37.30
N SER A 131 8.05 35.33 37.09
CA SER A 131 7.03 36.18 36.48
C SER A 131 6.75 37.32 37.47
N PRO A 132 7.02 38.60 37.13
CA PRO A 132 6.51 39.67 37.96
C PRO A 132 4.99 39.53 37.94
N TYR A 133 4.41 39.20 39.09
CA TYR A 133 2.98 39.34 39.32
C TYR A 133 2.65 40.80 39.03
N THR A 134 2.11 41.08 37.84
CA THR A 134 1.40 42.32 37.65
C THR A 134 0.15 42.15 38.52
N PRO A 135 -0.04 42.99 39.56
CA PRO A 135 -1.31 42.98 40.25
C PRO A 135 -2.39 43.22 39.18
N ARG A 136 -3.49 42.47 39.25
CA ARG A 136 -4.69 42.78 38.48
C ARG A 136 -5.12 44.20 38.82
N THR A 137 -4.55 45.19 38.15
CA THR A 137 -5.07 46.54 38.19
C THR A 137 -6.32 46.50 37.36
N LEU A 138 -7.45 46.80 38.00
CA LEU A 138 -8.77 46.91 37.39
C LEU A 138 -8.87 48.04 36.35
N ALA A 139 -7.74 48.63 35.94
CA ALA A 139 -7.65 49.83 35.12
C ALA A 139 -8.31 49.68 33.74
N PHE A 140 -8.31 48.46 33.16
CA PHE A 140 -8.96 48.21 31.87
C PHE A 140 -10.41 47.75 31.99
N ASN A 141 -10.87 47.28 33.15
CA ASN A 141 -12.29 46.93 33.35
C ASN A 141 -13.16 48.16 33.66
N THR A 142 -12.54 49.31 33.97
CA THR A 142 -13.23 50.58 34.16
C THR A 142 -13.27 51.46 32.91
N LEU A 143 -12.48 51.15 31.87
CA LEU A 143 -12.46 51.94 30.62
C LEU A 143 -13.46 51.44 29.56
N ASP A 144 -13.91 50.18 29.64
CA ASP A 144 -14.88 49.63 28.67
C ASP A 144 -16.31 50.14 28.92
N ARG A 145 -16.57 50.83 30.05
CA ARG A 145 -17.88 51.41 30.37
C ARG A 145 -17.98 52.91 30.09
N GLN A 146 -16.90 53.58 29.66
CA GLN A 146 -16.95 55.00 29.29
C GLN A 146 -16.10 55.34 28.07
N LEU A 147 -16.70 55.22 26.89
CA LEU A 147 -16.30 55.99 25.71
C LEU A 147 -17.51 56.72 25.10
N PRO A 148 -18.08 57.75 25.76
CA PRO A 148 -18.96 58.71 25.09
C PRO A 148 -18.09 59.78 24.42
N LEU A 149 -17.40 59.44 23.34
CA LEU A 149 -16.69 60.43 22.50
C LEU A 149 -16.90 60.18 21.00
N ARG A 150 -18.13 59.78 20.63
CA ARG A 150 -18.60 59.85 19.24
C ARG A 150 -20.03 60.39 19.09
N GLU A 151 -20.56 61.04 20.13
CA GLU A 151 -21.94 61.57 20.17
C GLU A 151 -22.00 63.08 20.42
N LYS A 152 -21.00 63.83 19.95
CA LYS A 152 -21.06 65.30 19.84
C LYS A 152 -20.53 65.79 18.51
N GLU A 153 -21.02 65.20 17.42
CA GLU A 153 -21.04 65.85 16.12
C GLU A 153 -22.32 65.43 15.39
N ARG A 154 -23.48 65.89 15.90
CA ARG A 154 -24.67 66.14 15.07
C ARG A 154 -25.82 66.74 15.89
N PHE A 155 -26.26 67.92 15.42
CA PHE A 155 -27.52 68.63 15.71
C PHE A 155 -27.62 69.47 17.00
N ALA A 156 -27.28 70.77 16.87
CA ALA A 156 -28.19 71.93 16.99
C ALA A 156 -27.36 73.21 17.12
#